data_AF-A0A966TAH7-F1
#
_entry.id   AF-A0A966TAH7-F1
#
_cell.length_a   1.000
_cell.length_b   1.000
_cell.length_c   1.000
_cell.angle_alpha   90.00
_cell.angle_beta   90.00
_cell.angle_gamma   90.00
#
_symmetry.space_group_name_H-M   'P 1'
#
loop_
_entity.id
_entity.type
_entity.pdbx_description
1 polymer ?
#
loop_
_entity_poly.entity_id
_entity_poly.type
_entity_poly.pdbx_seq_one_letter_code
_entity_poly.pdbx_strand_id
1 'polypeptide(L)' 'MKQCQSCGMPLHSKKVGDCRGTERDGSKSEKWCSLCYVDGSFVNPNCTLNEMIDIVDDALKRDGRWFPMRWAARK' A
#
# COMPACT_ATOMS: atom_id res chain seq x y z
N MET A 1 10.87 -8.20 5.18
CA MET A 1 9.46 -7.89 4.90
C MET A 1 9.42 -6.89 3.77
N LYS A 2 8.58 -7.08 2.75
CA LYS A 2 8.45 -6.10 1.66
C LYS A 2 7.43 -5.05 2.09
N GLN A 3 7.84 -3.79 2.10
CA GLN A 3 7.02 -2.65 2.52
C GLN A 3 6.87 -1.67 1.36
N CYS A 4 5.72 -1.00 1.30
CA CYS A 4 5.47 0.01 0.29
C CYS A 4 6.38 1.21 0.56
N GLN A 5 7.12 1.66 -0.46
CA GLN A 5 7.99 2.82 -0.37
C GLN A 5 7.23 4.16 -0.27
N SER A 6 5.92 4.15 -0.52
CA SER A 6 5.08 5.35 -0.44
C SER A 6 4.34 5.42 0.90
N CYS A 7 3.64 4.37 1.31
CA CYS A 7 2.82 4.38 2.53
C CYS A 7 3.37 3.57 3.72
N GLY A 8 4.49 2.86 3.56
CA GLY A 8 5.08 2.02 4.61
C GLY A 8 4.31 0.73 4.93
N MET A 9 3.20 0.44 4.23
CA MET A 9 2.43 -0.77 4.47
C MET A 9 3.17 -2.05 4.05
N PRO A 10 2.97 -3.18 4.74
CA PRO A 10 3.47 -4.47 4.28
C PRO A 10 2.77 -4.90 2.98
N LEU A 11 3.55 -5.11 1.92
CA LEU A 11 3.06 -5.53 0.59
C LEU A 11 2.59 -6.99 0.57
N HIS A 12 3.18 -7.81 1.42
CA HIS A 12 2.85 -9.21 1.54
C HIS A 12 3.00 -9.64 3.00
N SER A 13 1.90 -10.12 3.59
CA SER A 13 1.91 -10.68 4.94
C SER A 13 0.82 -11.75 5.08
N LYS A 14 1.06 -12.76 5.94
CA LYS A 14 0.10 -13.86 6.22
C LYS A 14 -1.29 -13.37 6.63
N LYS A 15 -1.39 -12.18 7.24
CA LYS A 15 -2.65 -11.59 7.72
C LYS A 15 -3.36 -10.70 6.70
N VAL A 16 -2.60 -10.18 5.73
CA VAL A 16 -3.06 -9.12 4.80
C VAL A 16 -3.25 -9.68 3.39
N GLY A 17 -2.59 -10.79 3.07
CA GLY A 17 -2.53 -11.30 1.71
C GLY A 17 -1.50 -10.54 0.88
N ASP A 18 -1.68 -10.58 -0.44
CA ASP A 18 -0.83 -9.92 -1.42
C ASP A 18 -1.49 -8.59 -1.82
N CYS A 19 -0.97 -7.48 -1.30
CA CYS A 19 -1.45 -6.13 -1.60
C CYS A 19 -0.50 -5.40 -2.55
N ARG A 20 0.23 -6.14 -3.40
CA ARG A 20 1.15 -5.56 -4.37
C ARG A 20 0.37 -4.85 -5.47
N GLY A 21 0.88 -3.69 -5.88
CA GLY A 21 0.37 -2.99 -7.05
C GLY A 21 0.64 -3.78 -8.34
N THR A 22 0.02 -3.36 -9.42
CA THR A 22 0.29 -3.88 -10.77
C THR A 22 1.07 -2.85 -11.58
N GLU A 23 2.05 -3.35 -12.33
CA GLU A 23 2.76 -2.60 -13.36
C GLU A 23 1.93 -2.58 -14.64
N ARG A 24 2.30 -1.72 -15.59
CA ARG A 24 1.62 -1.58 -16.88
C ARG A 24 1.59 -2.88 -17.70
N ASP A 25 2.53 -3.78 -17.41
CA ASP A 25 2.67 -5.10 -18.02
C ASP A 25 1.75 -6.16 -17.37
N GLY A 26 1.01 -5.80 -16.31
CA GLY A 26 0.24 -6.74 -15.48
C GLY A 26 1.09 -7.49 -14.44
N SER A 27 2.41 -7.31 -14.46
CA SER A 27 3.34 -7.81 -13.45
C SER A 27 3.11 -7.15 -12.08
N LYS A 28 3.43 -7.84 -10.98
CA LYS A 28 3.22 -7.32 -9.62
C LYS A 28 4.39 -6.46 -9.17
N SER A 29 4.09 -5.23 -8.76
CA SER A 29 5.07 -4.33 -8.18
C SER A 29 5.63 -4.84 -6.86
N GLU A 30 6.95 -4.89 -6.73
CA GLU A 30 7.63 -5.33 -5.50
C GLU A 30 7.87 -4.21 -4.49
N LYS A 31 7.63 -2.95 -4.89
CA LYS A 31 7.93 -1.73 -4.13
C LYS A 31 6.69 -0.95 -3.71
N TRP A 32 5.56 -1.16 -4.38
CA TRP A 32 4.34 -0.37 -4.20
C TRP A 32 3.13 -1.26 -3.95
N CYS A 33 2.21 -0.78 -3.10
CA CYS A 33 0.96 -1.48 -2.83
C CYS A 33 -0.10 -1.08 -3.86
N SER A 34 -1.15 -1.89 -3.96
CA SER A 34 -2.29 -1.67 -4.85
C SER A 34 -3.07 -0.38 -4.53
N LEU A 35 -2.92 0.19 -3.32
CA LEU A 35 -3.51 1.47 -2.94
C LEU A 35 -2.68 2.66 -3.44
N CYS A 36 -1.36 2.49 -3.54
CA CYS A 36 -0.46 3.55 -3.99
C CYS A 36 -0.25 3.52 -5.50
N TYR A 37 -0.21 2.33 -6.10
CA TYR A 37 0.19 2.11 -7.48
C TYR A 37 -0.63 1.00 -8.11
N VAL A 38 -1.27 1.32 -9.23
CA VAL A 38 -2.13 0.41 -9.98
C VAL A 38 -1.92 0.64 -11.47
N ASP A 39 -1.83 -0.44 -12.23
CA ASP A 39 -1.73 -0.40 -13.70
C ASP A 39 -0.58 0.48 -14.23
N GLY A 40 0.57 0.43 -13.56
CA GLY A 40 1.72 1.23 -13.96
C GLY A 40 1.64 2.72 -13.57
N SER A 41 0.60 3.13 -12.84
CA SER A 41 0.31 4.53 -12.50
C SER A 41 0.09 4.72 -11.00
N PHE A 42 0.61 5.82 -10.46
CA PHE A 42 0.29 6.21 -9.09
C PHE A 42 -1.15 6.71 -9.01
N VAL A 43 -1.90 6.27 -8.00
CA VAL A 43 -3.29 6.69 -7.80
C VAL A 43 -3.36 8.19 -7.52
N ASN A 44 -2.35 8.74 -6.83
CA ASN A 44 -2.21 10.17 -6.54
C ASN A 44 -0.79 10.65 -6.88
N PRO A 45 -0.48 10.99 -8.15
CA PRO A 45 0.85 11.43 -8.56
C PRO A 45 1.18 12.88 -8.13
N ASN A 46 0.16 13.68 -7.80
CA ASN A 46 0.32 15.08 -7.39
C ASN A 46 0.42 15.27 -5.86
N CYS A 47 0.25 14.22 -5.06
CA CYS A 47 0.36 14.31 -3.61
C CYS A 47 1.81 14.13 -3.17
N THR A 48 2.18 14.82 -2.11
CA THR A 48 3.47 14.56 -1.45
C THR A 48 3.46 13.19 -0.78
N LEU A 49 4.65 12.61 -0.53
CA LEU A 49 4.78 11.32 0.14
C LEU A 49 4.01 11.27 1.48
N ASN A 50 4.08 12.34 2.27
CA ASN A 50 3.36 12.43 3.55
C ASN A 50 1.84 12.45 3.38
N GLU A 51 1.31 13.18 2.40
CA GLU A 51 -0.12 13.15 2.12
C GLU A 51 -0.57 11.79 1.62
N MET A 52 0.26 11.12 0.83
CA MET A 52 -0.04 9.78 0.35
C MET A 52 -0.07 8.74 1.48
N ILE A 53 0.78 8.90 2.50
CA ILE A 53 0.70 8.13 3.75
C ILE A 53 -0.66 8.37 4.40
N ASP A 54 -1.05 9.63 4.62
CA ASP A 54 -2.29 9.97 5.32
C ASP A 54 -3.55 9.49 4.58
N ILE A 55 -3.58 9.62 3.26
CA ILE A 55 -4.67 9.11 2.40
C ILE A 55 -4.80 7.59 2.53
N VAL A 56 -3.69 6.87 2.46
CA VAL A 56 -3.69 5.41 2.59
C VAL A 56 -4.08 5.00 4.01
N ASP A 57 -3.56 5.69 5.02
CA ASP A 57 -3.87 5.50 6.44
C ASP A 57 -5.38 5.65 6.70
N ASP A 58 -5.98 6.72 6.18
CA ASP A 58 -7.42 6.99 6.25
C ASP A 58 -8.25 5.96 5.46
N ALA A 59 -7.81 5.57 4.26
CA ALA A 59 -8.46 4.53 3.47
C ALA A 59 -8.48 3.18 4.22
N LEU A 60 -7.39 2.81 4.88
CA LEU A 60 -7.32 1.60 5.71
C LEU A 60 -8.21 1.68 6.95
N LYS A 61 -8.27 2.85 7.60
CA LYS A 61 -9.15 3.11 8.75
C LYS A 61 -10.61 2.92 8.36
N ARG A 62 -11.01 3.45 7.21
CA ARG A 62 -12.37 3.33 6.68
C ARG A 62 -12.74 1.91 6.28
N ASP A 63 -11.81 1.17 5.68
CA ASP A 63 -12.07 -0.22 5.24
C ASP A 63 -12.13 -1.22 6.42
N GLY A 64 -11.90 -0.78 7.67
CA GLY A 64 -11.87 -1.64 8.86
C GLY A 64 -10.67 -2.59 8.92
N ARG A 65 -9.83 -2.60 7.87
CA ARG A 65 -8.58 -3.40 7.79
C ARG A 65 -7.40 -2.74 8.49
N TRP A 66 -7.56 -1.52 8.98
CA TRP A 66 -6.59 -0.79 9.82
C TRP A 66 -6.13 -1.56 11.06
N PHE A 67 -7.07 -2.21 11.75
CA PHE A 67 -6.78 -2.92 13.00
C PHE A 67 -5.81 -4.10 12.82
N PRO A 68 -6.01 -5.03 11.86
CA PRO A 68 -5.03 -6.09 11.60
C PRO A 68 -3.76 -5.60 10.88
N MET A 69 -3.83 -4.55 10.07
CA MET A 69 -2.72 -4.09 9.22
C MET A 69 -1.70 -3.20 9.97
N ARG A 70 -2.14 -2.35 10.92
CA ARG A 70 -1.25 -1.57 11.82
C ARG A 70 -0.46 -2.46 12.77
N TRP A 71 -0.99 -3.62 13.15
CA TRP A 71 -0.29 -4.63 13.96
C TRP A 71 0.73 -5.44 13.15
N ALA A 72 0.62 -5.46 11.81
CA ALA A 72 1.62 -6.04 10.92
C ALA A 72 2.75 -5.06 10.56
N ALA A 73 2.51 -3.74 10.65
CA ALA A 73 3.50 -2.69 10.44
C ALA A 73 4.41 -2.43 11.66
N ARG A 74 4.06 -2.97 12.86
CA ARG A 74 4.91 -2.93 14.06
C ARG A 74 5.44 -4.33 14.39
N LYS A 75 6.61 -4.66 13.86
CA LYS A 75 7.60 -5.53 14.52
C LYS A 75 8.99 -5.04 14.20
#